data_AF-A0A4R0U2V1-F1
#
_entry.id   AF-A0A4R0U2V1-F1
#
_cell.length_a   1.000
_cell.length_b   1.000
_cell.length_c   1.000
_cell.angle_alpha   90.00
_cell.angle_beta   90.00
_cell.angle_gamma   90.00
#
_symmetry.space_group_name_H-M   'P 1'
#
loop_
_entity.id
_entity.type
_entity.pdbx_description
1 polymer ?
#
loop_
_entity_poly.entity_id
_entity_poly.type
_entity_poly.pdbx_seq_one_letter_code
_entity_poly.pdbx_strand_id
1 'polypeptide(L)'
;MADAVNPDYYENGPFECILLAEQYSFNVGNMIKYVWRHKDKGHPKEDLQKALWYAQRAKANGESFAAYPWHADSCLTDYIRSPYDWVTLIHLKANATIGVEHDFWDSMAEAHDENVIHSLRQLLKETE
;
A
#
# COMPACT_ATOMS: atom_id res chain seq x y z
N MET A 1 16.28 -12.06 15.54
CA MET A 1 15.02 -12.79 15.83
C MET A 1 13.96 -12.00 15.12
N ALA A 2 13.26 -12.58 14.16
CA ALA A 2 12.19 -11.89 13.45
C ALA A 2 11.15 -11.43 14.47
N ASP A 3 10.81 -10.14 14.48
CA ASP A 3 9.72 -9.64 15.31
C ASP A 3 8.41 -10.22 14.74
N ALA A 4 7.71 -11.02 15.54
CA ALA A 4 6.46 -11.65 15.12
C ALA A 4 5.32 -10.62 14.94
N VAL A 5 5.45 -9.45 15.58
CA VAL A 5 4.51 -8.34 15.50
C VAL A 5 4.81 -7.48 14.27
N ASN A 6 6.10 -7.30 13.95
CA ASN A 6 6.54 -6.54 12.77
C ASN A 6 7.60 -7.32 11.97
N PRO A 7 7.18 -8.24 11.09
CA PRO A 7 8.13 -9.10 10.40
C PRO A 7 8.95 -8.34 9.36
N ASP A 8 10.24 -8.70 9.25
CA ASP A 8 11.32 -8.02 8.50
C ASP A 8 10.97 -7.63 7.05
N TYR A 9 10.04 -8.34 6.39
CA TYR A 9 9.58 -8.03 5.03
C TYR A 9 8.68 -6.78 4.92
N TYR A 10 8.39 -6.10 6.02
CA TYR A 10 7.80 -4.76 6.03
C TYR A 10 8.84 -3.63 6.13
N GLU A 11 10.12 -3.97 6.31
CA GLU A 11 11.25 -3.02 6.37
C GLU A 11 11.92 -2.79 5.00
N ASN A 12 11.53 -3.51 3.95
CA ASN A 12 12.12 -3.41 2.59
C ASN A 12 11.62 -2.20 1.78
N GLY A 13 11.32 -1.09 2.46
CA GLY A 13 10.96 0.16 1.83
C GLY A 13 11.61 1.35 2.54
N PRO A 14 11.40 2.57 2.04
CA PRO A 14 12.00 3.77 2.65
C PRO A 14 11.50 4.06 4.07
N PHE A 15 10.48 3.33 4.54
CA PHE A 15 9.87 3.40 5.87
C PHE A 15 9.04 2.12 6.10
N GLU A 16 8.52 1.91 7.32
CA GLU A 16 7.69 0.73 7.64
C GLU A 16 6.31 0.80 6.98
N CYS A 17 5.90 -0.27 6.29
CA CYS A 17 4.63 -0.31 5.54
C CYS A 17 3.40 0.15 6.35
N ILE A 18 3.37 -0.14 7.66
CA ILE A 18 2.23 0.21 8.52
C ILE A 18 1.99 1.73 8.58
N LEU A 19 3.06 2.55 8.52
CA LEU A 19 3.00 4.01 8.55
C LEU A 19 2.23 4.61 7.37
N LEU A 20 2.19 3.89 6.24
CA LEU A 20 1.36 4.24 5.09
C LEU A 20 -0.01 3.55 5.18
N ALA A 21 -0.04 2.24 5.40
CA ALA A 21 -1.28 1.46 5.33
C ALA A 21 -2.34 1.90 6.35
N GLU A 22 -1.93 2.41 7.53
CA GLU A 22 -2.85 2.91 8.56
C GLU A 22 -3.57 4.20 8.18
N GLN A 23 -3.08 4.94 7.17
CA GLN A 23 -3.71 6.19 6.70
C GLN A 23 -4.90 5.92 5.78
N TYR A 24 -5.15 4.66 5.43
CA TYR A 24 -6.16 4.23 4.48
C TYR A 24 -7.24 3.38 5.14
N SER A 25 -8.36 3.22 4.43
CA SER A 25 -9.42 2.31 4.85
C SER A 25 -8.92 0.88 4.98
N PHE A 26 -9.68 0.03 5.68
CA PHE A 26 -9.30 -1.37 5.86
C PHE A 26 -8.97 -2.07 4.54
N ASN A 27 -9.77 -1.89 3.48
CA ASN A 27 -9.53 -2.58 2.22
C ASN A 27 -8.34 -1.98 1.45
N VAL A 28 -8.22 -0.64 1.41
CA VAL A 28 -7.11 0.02 0.71
C VAL A 28 -5.78 -0.21 1.43
N GLY A 29 -5.77 -0.16 2.76
CA GLY A 29 -4.59 -0.50 3.58
C GLY A 29 -4.14 -1.95 3.38
N ASN A 30 -5.08 -2.90 3.27
CA ASN A 30 -4.71 -4.28 2.92
C ASN A 30 -4.15 -4.39 1.49
N MET A 31 -4.79 -3.74 0.50
CA MET A 31 -4.24 -3.67 -0.86
C MET A 31 -2.79 -3.20 -0.86
N ILE A 32 -2.48 -2.09 -0.18
CA ILE A 32 -1.12 -1.56 -0.03
C ILE A 32 -0.19 -2.62 0.57
N LYS A 33 -0.57 -3.28 1.66
CA LYS A 33 0.26 -4.32 2.31
C LYS A 33 0.59 -5.49 1.38
N TYR A 34 -0.33 -5.88 0.51
CA TYR A 34 -0.11 -6.95 -0.46
C TYR A 34 0.79 -6.52 -1.61
N VAL A 35 0.63 -5.30 -2.14
CA VAL A 35 1.59 -4.75 -3.11
C VAL A 35 2.96 -4.56 -2.47
N TRP A 36 3.04 -4.06 -1.24
CA TRP A 36 4.32 -3.80 -0.59
C TRP A 36 5.21 -5.04 -0.51
N ARG A 37 4.64 -6.20 -0.15
CA ARG A 37 5.41 -7.42 0.16
C ARG A 37 5.60 -8.38 -1.03
N HIS A 38 5.01 -8.09 -2.20
CA HIS A 38 4.93 -9.07 -3.29
C HIS A 38 6.30 -9.56 -3.77
N LYS A 39 7.33 -8.72 -3.69
CA LYS A 39 8.71 -9.07 -4.09
C LYS A 39 9.48 -9.88 -3.04
N ASP A 40 9.05 -9.83 -1.78
CA ASP A 40 9.86 -10.34 -0.66
C ASP A 40 9.39 -11.69 -0.14
N LYS A 41 8.10 -12.01 -0.30
CA LYS A 41 7.49 -13.22 0.28
C LYS A 41 7.60 -14.47 -0.61
N GLY A 42 8.21 -14.34 -1.79
CA GLY A 42 8.42 -15.45 -2.73
C GLY A 42 7.19 -15.89 -3.53
N HIS A 43 6.02 -15.26 -3.33
CA HIS A 43 4.77 -15.56 -4.04
C HIS A 43 4.13 -14.29 -4.65
N PRO A 44 4.84 -13.59 -5.56
CA PRO A 44 4.42 -12.28 -6.07
C PRO A 44 3.03 -12.31 -6.73
N LYS A 45 2.72 -13.35 -7.50
CA LYS A 45 1.43 -13.50 -8.18
C LYS A 45 0.26 -13.56 -7.20
N GLU A 46 0.37 -14.37 -6.15
CA GLU A 46 -0.70 -14.52 -5.16
C GLU A 46 -0.92 -13.24 -4.34
N ASP A 47 0.16 -12.55 -3.99
CA ASP A 47 0.06 -11.28 -3.27
C ASP A 47 -0.59 -10.20 -4.15
N LEU A 48 -0.20 -10.08 -5.42
CA LEU A 48 -0.84 -9.13 -6.33
C LEU A 48 -2.31 -9.48 -6.64
N GLN A 49 -2.66 -10.76 -6.70
CA GLN A 49 -4.07 -11.18 -6.83
C GLN A 49 -4.90 -10.75 -5.63
N LYS A 50 -4.35 -10.89 -4.42
CA LYS A 50 -5.00 -10.40 -3.19
C LYS A 50 -5.09 -8.88 -3.18
N ALA A 51 -4.04 -8.17 -3.60
CA ALA A 51 -4.10 -6.71 -3.74
C ALA A 51 -5.25 -6.28 -4.67
N LEU A 52 -5.37 -6.90 -5.85
CA LEU A 52 -6.45 -6.62 -6.79
C LEU A 52 -7.84 -6.93 -6.19
N TRP A 53 -7.96 -8.03 -5.45
CA TRP A 53 -9.21 -8.38 -4.77
C TRP A 53 -9.64 -7.32 -3.75
N TYR A 54 -8.71 -6.83 -2.92
CA TYR A 54 -8.98 -5.76 -1.97
C TYR A 54 -9.31 -4.43 -2.66
N ALA A 55 -8.63 -4.10 -3.75
CA ALA A 55 -8.91 -2.91 -4.56
C ALA A 55 -10.35 -2.92 -5.11
N GLN A 56 -10.77 -4.06 -5.68
CA GLN A 56 -12.13 -4.23 -6.19
C GLN A 56 -13.18 -4.15 -5.08
N ARG A 57 -12.87 -4.70 -3.91
CA ARG A 57 -13.76 -4.65 -2.74
C ARG A 57 -13.91 -3.24 -2.19
N ALA A 58 -12.81 -2.49 -2.10
CA ALA A 58 -12.83 -1.07 -1.72
C ALA A 58 -13.74 -0.27 -2.66
N LYS A 59 -13.58 -0.45 -3.98
CA LYS A 59 -14.44 0.19 -4.98
C LYS A 59 -15.91 -0.20 -4.85
N ALA A 60 -16.20 -1.49 -4.63
CA ALA A 60 -17.56 -1.98 -4.44
C ALA A 60 -18.23 -1.40 -3.17
N ASN A 61 -17.44 -1.07 -2.15
CA ASN A 61 -17.90 -0.45 -0.92
C ASN A 61 -17.96 1.09 -0.99
N GLY A 62 -17.53 1.71 -2.10
CA GLY A 62 -17.42 3.16 -2.22
C GLY A 62 -16.29 3.76 -1.37
N GLU A 63 -15.28 2.97 -1.02
CA GLU A 63 -14.08 3.45 -0.33
C GLU A 63 -13.19 4.20 -1.33
N SER A 64 -12.81 5.43 -0.99
CA SER A 64 -11.85 6.20 -1.77
C SER A 64 -10.44 5.65 -1.62
N PHE A 65 -9.65 5.69 -2.69
CA PHE A 65 -8.21 5.41 -2.61
C PHE A 65 -7.41 6.65 -2.24
N ALA A 66 -8.07 7.79 -1.96
CA ALA A 66 -7.45 8.87 -1.21
C ALA A 66 -7.34 8.46 0.26
N ALA A 67 -6.20 8.77 0.89
CA ALA A 67 -6.08 8.49 2.31
C ALA A 67 -7.04 9.41 3.08
N TYR A 68 -7.85 8.81 3.95
CA TYR A 68 -8.58 9.52 4.97
C TYR A 68 -7.94 9.11 6.28
N PRO A 69 -7.15 9.97 6.94
CA PRO A 69 -6.51 9.58 8.18
C PRO A 69 -7.61 9.30 9.22
N TRP A 70 -8.00 8.04 9.36
CA TRP A 70 -9.02 7.56 10.31
C TRP A 70 -8.71 7.96 11.75
N HIS A 71 -7.48 8.43 11.97
CA HIS A 71 -6.88 8.71 13.26
C HIS A 71 -6.36 10.14 13.42
N ALA A 72 -6.68 11.09 12.52
CA ALA A 72 -6.34 12.51 12.72
C ALA A 72 -6.86 13.06 14.06
N ASP A 73 -7.90 12.44 14.63
CA ASP A 73 -8.57 12.87 15.86
C ASP A 73 -8.36 11.91 17.06
N SER A 74 -7.55 10.85 16.91
CA SER A 74 -7.30 9.94 18.03
C SER A 74 -6.16 10.48 18.90
N CYS A 75 -6.46 10.85 20.14
CA CYS A 75 -5.52 11.30 21.17
C CYS A 75 -4.58 10.17 21.69
N LEU A 76 -4.36 9.12 20.89
CA LEU A 76 -3.49 8.00 21.22
C LEU A 76 -2.04 8.38 20.91
N THR A 77 -1.28 8.73 21.94
CA THR A 77 0.12 9.15 21.86
C THR A 77 1.12 7.99 21.96
N ASP A 78 0.64 6.78 22.28
CA ASP A 78 1.50 5.66 22.72
C ASP A 78 2.03 4.79 21.57
N TYR A 79 1.66 5.08 20.31
CA TYR A 79 2.09 4.32 19.13
C TYR A 79 2.80 5.22 18.11
N ILE A 80 3.83 4.65 17.45
CA ILE A 80 4.59 5.32 16.39
C ILE A 80 3.67 5.60 15.22
N ARG A 81 3.58 6.87 14.82
CA ARG A 81 2.90 7.33 13.61
C ARG A 81 3.89 8.00 12.69
N SER A 82 3.56 8.01 11.41
CA SER A 82 4.32 8.81 10.46
C SER A 82 4.14 10.30 10.80
N PRO A 83 5.23 11.08 10.87
CA PRO A 83 5.13 12.54 10.87
C PRO A 83 4.79 13.09 9.47
N TYR A 84 4.84 12.25 8.43
CA TYR A 84 4.58 12.60 7.04
C TYR A 84 3.18 12.15 6.61
N ASP A 85 2.54 12.97 5.78
CA ASP A 85 1.29 12.61 5.12
C ASP A 85 1.48 11.47 4.11
N TRP A 86 0.35 10.84 3.75
CA TRP A 86 0.32 9.71 2.83
C TRP A 86 0.93 10.03 1.46
N VAL A 87 0.75 11.25 0.94
CA VAL A 87 1.30 11.67 -0.36
C VAL A 87 2.83 11.63 -0.30
N THR A 88 3.41 12.20 0.75
CA THR A 88 4.86 12.20 0.98
C THR A 88 5.39 10.78 1.10
N LEU A 89 4.72 9.92 1.88
CA LEU A 89 5.10 8.51 2.02
C LEU A 89 5.01 7.75 0.69
N ILE A 90 3.96 7.97 -0.09
CA ILE A 90 3.84 7.33 -1.40
C ILE A 90 4.91 7.81 -2.36
N HIS A 91 5.21 9.10 -2.43
CA HIS A 91 6.31 9.59 -3.28
C HIS A 91 7.65 9.00 -2.86
N LEU A 92 7.94 8.88 -1.55
CA LEU A 92 9.13 8.18 -1.08
C LEU A 92 9.19 6.74 -1.59
N LYS A 93 8.06 6.02 -1.53
CA LYS A 93 7.97 4.64 -2.03
C LYS A 93 8.08 4.56 -3.54
N ALA A 94 7.41 5.44 -4.29
CA ALA A 94 7.49 5.53 -5.75
C ALA A 94 8.93 5.73 -6.22
N ASN A 95 9.65 6.68 -5.61
CA ASN A 95 11.07 6.96 -5.90
C ASN A 95 12.01 5.77 -5.64
N ALA A 96 11.61 4.82 -4.79
CA ALA A 96 12.36 3.59 -4.53
C ALA A 96 12.02 2.46 -5.52
N THR A 97 11.15 2.71 -6.50
CA THR A 97 10.63 1.72 -7.46
C THR A 97 10.76 2.21 -8.89
N ILE A 98 10.62 1.29 -9.85
CA ILE A 98 10.70 1.57 -11.29
C ILE A 98 9.58 0.84 -12.04
N GLY A 99 9.31 1.26 -13.27
CA GLY A 99 8.35 0.61 -14.15
C GLY A 99 6.92 0.63 -13.60
N VAL A 100 6.18 -0.45 -13.80
CA VAL A 100 4.75 -0.51 -13.43
C VAL A 100 4.51 -0.37 -11.92
N GLU A 101 5.47 -0.79 -11.08
CA GLU A 101 5.35 -0.58 -9.64
C GLU A 101 5.42 0.91 -9.29
N HIS A 102 6.29 1.67 -9.96
CA HIS A 102 6.34 3.13 -9.81
C HIS A 102 5.01 3.75 -10.20
N ASP A 103 4.46 3.38 -11.36
CA ASP A 103 3.18 3.90 -11.86
C ASP A 103 2.00 3.58 -10.92
N PHE A 104 2.04 2.42 -10.24
CA PHE A 104 1.06 2.08 -9.20
C PHE A 104 1.13 3.06 -8.02
N TRP A 105 2.33 3.32 -7.49
CA TRP A 105 2.51 4.23 -6.37
C TRP A 105 2.15 5.67 -6.77
N ASP A 106 2.55 6.12 -7.96
CA ASP A 106 2.21 7.44 -8.47
C ASP A 106 0.69 7.63 -8.62
N SER A 107 0.00 6.62 -9.17
CA SER A 107 -1.48 6.63 -9.26
C SER A 107 -2.17 6.69 -7.90
N MET A 108 -1.56 6.09 -6.86
CA MET A 108 -2.04 6.18 -5.49
C MET A 108 -1.87 7.61 -4.94
N ALA A 109 -0.76 8.29 -5.23
CA ALA A 109 -0.51 9.68 -4.79
C ALA A 109 -1.58 10.65 -5.33
N GLU A 110 -2.06 10.39 -6.55
CA GLU A 110 -3.08 11.20 -7.21
C GLU A 110 -4.52 10.76 -6.87
N ALA A 111 -4.70 9.71 -6.06
CA ALA A 111 -5.98 9.10 -5.72
C ALA A 111 -6.84 8.73 -6.96
N HIS A 112 -6.19 8.23 -8.02
CA HIS A 112 -6.85 7.81 -9.25
C HIS A 112 -7.19 6.31 -9.23
N ASP A 113 -8.36 5.95 -8.66
CA ASP A 113 -8.80 4.57 -8.44
C ASP A 113 -8.66 3.66 -9.69
N GLU A 114 -9.03 4.14 -10.88
CA GLU A 114 -8.95 3.35 -12.12
C GLU A 114 -7.51 3.09 -12.56
N ASN A 115 -6.62 4.08 -12.39
CA ASN A 115 -5.20 3.95 -12.73
C ASN A 115 -4.52 2.99 -11.75
N VAL A 116 -4.85 3.05 -10.46
CA VAL A 116 -4.36 2.10 -9.45
C VAL A 116 -4.75 0.66 -9.82
N ILE A 117 -6.02 0.43 -10.17
CA ILE A 117 -6.49 -0.90 -10.61
C ILE A 117 -5.83 -1.32 -11.94
N HIS A 118 -5.61 -0.38 -12.86
CA HIS A 118 -4.90 -0.65 -14.11
C HIS A 118 -3.47 -1.13 -13.84
N SER A 119 -2.70 -0.40 -13.02
CA SER A 119 -1.33 -0.74 -12.68
C SER A 119 -1.24 -2.08 -11.94
N LEU A 120 -2.18 -2.40 -11.06
CA LEU A 120 -2.27 -3.74 -10.43
C LEU A 120 -2.44 -4.87 -11.46
N ARG A 121 -3.25 -4.66 -12.49
CA ARG A 121 -3.43 -5.65 -13.57
C ARG A 121 -2.17 -5.79 -14.42
N GLN A 122 -1.42 -4.71 -14.62
CA GLN A 122 -0.14 -4.76 -15.33
C GLN A 122 0.92 -5.49 -14.51
N LEU A 123 1.05 -5.18 -13.21
CA LEU A 123 1.94 -5.90 -12.29
C LEU A 123 1.64 -7.40 -12.29
N LEU A 124 0.36 -7.78 -12.30
CA LEU A 124 -0.03 -9.20 -12.39
C LEU A 124 0.46 -9.87 -13.67
N LYS A 125 0.39 -9.20 -14.82
CA LYS A 125 0.89 -9.73 -16.09
C LYS A 125 2.41 -9.91 -16.09
N GLU A 126 3.15 -9.06 -15.38
CA GLU A 126 4.61 -9.20 -15.22
C GLU A 126 5.00 -10.43 -14.40
N THR A 127 4.06 -11.03 -13.66
CA THR A 127 4.28 -12.26 -12.88
C THR A 127 3.89 -13.56 -13.60
N GLU A 128 3.42 -13.47 -14.86
CA GLU A 128 3.07 -14.61 -15.70
C GLU A 128 4.25 -15.07 -16.55
#